data_AF-A0A9D9AGK9-F1
#
_entry.id   AF-A0A9D9AGK9-F1
#
_cell.length_a   1.000
_cell.length_b   1.000
_cell.length_c   1.000
_cell.angle_alpha   90.00
_cell.angle_beta   90.00
_cell.angle_gamma   90.00
#
_symmetry.space_group_name_H-M   'P 1'
#
loop_
_entity.id
_entity.type
_entity.pdbx_description
1 polymer ?
#
loop_
_entity_poly.entity_id
_entity_poly.type
_entity_poly.pdbx_seq_one_letter_code
_entity_poly.pdbx_strand_id
1 'polypeptide(L)'
;MLKTMRIAAVIAAIGLAAVAPSFAQDSAAGDTALIAQWQSLTPGDQSTLPQALRAGDAVLMTAEGSANDAFWTVLSDRGWMRRVDPPEGLPSETRTYVITEAGRRPLARFLAANPAASTSPETAFYEDLCGAMFQPGDKVYSRPEEEMPWVAMFALGYYAAATPDGLSVNEIATRKDVIPGLRQRCLDRPDETFLTALSESIPTPLAQQIPAGETSVPFGGACGEVFGPPPESFKGNPNQFTMLVHFALGYYTAKGLAWDLSPADLDDRRDLMPMIYDNCMRDPQKSLTDALDETVPGAG
;
A
#
# COMPACT_ATOMS: atom_id res chain seq x y z
N MET A 1 81.39 -17.46 44.80
CA MET A 1 80.38 -16.39 44.74
C MET A 1 79.50 -16.62 43.52
N LEU A 2 78.19 -16.61 43.77
CA LEU A 2 77.02 -16.62 42.87
C LEU A 2 76.84 -17.73 41.81
N LYS A 3 75.98 -18.69 42.20
CA LYS A 3 75.04 -19.46 41.38
C LYS A 3 73.98 -18.53 40.77
N THR A 4 73.55 -18.80 39.54
CA THR A 4 72.15 -18.71 39.07
C THR A 4 72.10 -19.27 37.64
N MET A 5 71.63 -20.50 37.44
CA MET A 5 70.23 -20.93 37.27
C MET A 5 69.79 -20.93 35.80
N ARG A 6 69.65 -22.17 35.29
CA ARG A 6 68.91 -22.54 34.08
C ARG A 6 67.42 -22.27 34.31
N ILE A 7 66.76 -21.60 33.38
CA ILE A 7 65.30 -21.65 33.25
C ILE A 7 65.01 -22.04 31.81
N ALA A 8 64.56 -23.29 31.64
CA ALA A 8 63.93 -23.77 30.44
C ALA A 8 62.54 -23.12 30.33
N ALA A 9 62.27 -22.45 29.22
CA ALA A 9 60.93 -22.00 28.89
C ALA A 9 60.08 -23.22 28.54
N VAL A 10 59.16 -23.58 29.43
CA VAL A 10 58.06 -24.49 29.16
C VAL A 10 57.05 -23.72 28.31
N ILE A 11 56.93 -24.08 27.03
CA ILE A 11 55.83 -23.66 26.18
C ILE A 11 54.59 -24.43 26.66
N ALA A 12 53.82 -23.82 27.56
CA ALA A 12 52.46 -24.25 27.83
C ALA A 12 51.60 -23.80 26.64
N ALA A 13 51.30 -24.74 25.75
CA ALA A 13 50.23 -24.59 24.78
C ALA A 13 48.91 -24.51 25.54
N ILE A 14 48.51 -23.29 25.92
CA ILE A 14 47.14 -23.02 26.32
C ILE A 14 46.32 -23.13 25.03
N GLY A 15 45.69 -24.29 24.86
CA GLY A 15 44.57 -24.44 23.95
C GLY A 15 43.44 -23.54 24.44
N LEU A 16 43.49 -22.26 24.08
CA LEU A 16 42.28 -21.46 23.91
C LEU A 16 41.57 -22.04 22.70
N ALA A 17 40.78 -23.10 22.95
CA ALA A 17 39.59 -23.31 22.17
C ALA A 17 38.76 -22.03 22.35
N ALA A 18 38.90 -21.11 21.41
CA ALA A 18 37.90 -20.08 21.22
C ALA A 18 36.58 -20.83 21.07
N VAL A 19 35.78 -20.82 22.13
CA VAL A 19 34.36 -21.15 22.03
C VAL A 19 33.80 -20.01 21.20
N ALA A 20 33.90 -20.15 19.87
CA ALA A 20 33.06 -19.39 18.97
C ALA A 20 31.64 -19.57 19.50
N PRO A 21 30.88 -18.49 19.76
CA PRO A 21 29.48 -18.65 20.03
C PRO A 21 28.93 -19.46 18.85
N SER A 22 28.40 -20.64 19.18
CA SER A 22 27.61 -21.42 18.24
C SER A 22 26.57 -20.46 17.71
N PHE A 23 26.77 -20.00 16.48
CA PHE A 23 25.71 -19.38 15.70
C PHE A 23 24.67 -20.48 15.56
N ALA A 24 23.70 -20.47 16.48
CA ALA A 24 22.50 -21.26 16.38
C ALA A 24 21.92 -20.94 14.99
N GLN A 25 22.11 -21.89 14.10
CA GLN A 25 21.56 -21.86 12.76
C GLN A 25 20.04 -21.77 12.86
N ASP A 26 19.47 -20.78 12.18
CA ASP A 26 18.24 -20.92 11.39
C ASP A 26 16.98 -21.51 12.08
N SER A 27 16.55 -20.99 13.24
CA SER A 27 15.25 -21.39 13.82
C SER A 27 14.08 -20.46 13.48
N ALA A 28 14.32 -19.26 12.94
CA ALA A 28 13.26 -18.28 12.70
C ALA A 28 12.16 -18.77 11.74
N ALA A 29 12.52 -19.55 10.72
CA ALA A 29 11.56 -20.15 9.80
C ALA A 29 10.64 -21.20 10.48
N GLY A 30 10.99 -21.66 11.68
CA GLY A 30 10.20 -22.57 12.53
C GLY A 30 9.73 -21.94 13.85
N ASP A 31 9.88 -20.62 14.04
CA ASP A 31 9.41 -19.92 15.24
C ASP A 31 7.89 -19.76 15.18
N THR A 32 7.18 -20.79 15.66
CA THR A 32 5.71 -20.86 15.63
C THR A 32 5.00 -19.66 16.24
N ALA A 33 5.57 -19.02 17.27
CA ALA A 33 4.99 -17.82 17.88
C ALA A 33 5.14 -16.60 16.97
N LEU A 34 6.31 -16.42 16.36
CA LEU A 34 6.54 -15.36 15.38
C LEU A 34 5.67 -15.53 14.14
N ILE A 35 5.52 -16.77 13.66
CA ILE A 35 4.67 -17.11 12.51
C ILE A 35 3.20 -16.82 12.83
N ALA A 36 2.71 -17.23 14.00
CA ALA A 36 1.34 -16.95 14.40
C ALA A 36 1.06 -15.44 14.51
N GLN A 37 2.00 -14.67 15.05
CA GLN A 37 1.87 -13.22 15.13
C GLN A 37 1.88 -12.58 13.73
N TRP A 38 2.79 -13.00 12.85
CA TRP A 38 2.82 -12.59 11.44
C TRP A 38 1.49 -12.89 10.75
N GLN A 39 0.97 -14.11 10.88
CA GLN A 39 -0.29 -14.53 10.26
C GLN A 39 -1.53 -13.83 10.83
N SER A 40 -1.44 -13.25 12.03
CA SER A 40 -2.53 -12.46 12.63
C SER A 40 -2.61 -11.02 12.12
N LEU A 41 -1.55 -10.54 11.46
CA LEU A 41 -1.53 -9.21 10.84
C LEU A 41 -2.48 -9.15 9.64
N THR A 42 -3.05 -7.98 9.36
CA THR A 42 -3.81 -7.77 8.11
C THR A 42 -2.89 -7.87 6.88
N PRO A 43 -3.41 -8.12 5.67
CA PRO A 43 -2.56 -8.12 4.47
C PRO A 43 -1.85 -6.79 4.24
N GLY A 44 -2.52 -5.66 4.55
CA GLY A 44 -1.93 -4.33 4.48
C GLY A 44 -0.73 -4.19 5.43
N ASP A 45 -0.88 -4.66 6.67
CA ASP A 45 0.20 -4.71 7.66
C ASP A 45 1.38 -5.58 7.17
N GLN A 46 1.10 -6.76 6.64
CA GLN A 46 2.12 -7.68 6.13
C GLN A 46 2.86 -7.11 4.89
N SER A 47 2.22 -6.26 4.09
CA SER A 47 2.82 -5.69 2.87
C SER A 47 4.01 -4.75 3.16
N THR A 48 4.07 -4.19 4.37
CA THR A 48 5.03 -3.14 4.75
C THR A 48 6.49 -3.62 4.81
N LEU A 49 6.75 -4.78 5.42
CA LEU A 49 8.10 -5.29 5.63
C LEU A 49 8.80 -5.75 4.34
N PRO A 50 8.13 -6.46 3.40
CA PRO A 50 8.70 -6.73 2.08
C PRO A 50 9.08 -5.46 1.32
N GLN A 51 8.23 -4.42 1.38
CA GLN A 51 8.50 -3.14 0.73
C GLN A 51 9.72 -2.44 1.35
N ALA A 52 9.79 -2.37 2.68
CA ALA A 52 10.92 -1.77 3.38
C ALA A 52 12.25 -2.49 3.12
N LEU A 53 12.24 -3.82 2.99
CA LEU A 53 13.44 -4.58 2.61
C LEU A 53 13.95 -4.22 1.22
N ARG A 54 13.05 -3.95 0.26
CA ARG A 54 13.40 -3.54 -1.12
C ARG A 54 13.99 -2.13 -1.16
N ALA A 55 13.38 -1.18 -0.45
CA ALA A 55 13.84 0.22 -0.40
C ALA A 55 15.18 0.37 0.35
N GLY A 56 15.40 -0.42 1.39
CA GLY A 56 16.69 -0.52 2.08
C GLY A 56 16.92 0.52 3.19
N ASP A 57 16.58 1.79 2.98
CA ASP A 57 16.69 2.84 4.01
C ASP A 57 15.32 3.31 4.54
N ALA A 58 14.26 2.55 4.25
CA ALA A 58 12.91 2.86 4.66
C ALA A 58 12.77 3.00 6.19
N VAL A 59 12.13 4.10 6.60
CA VAL A 59 11.62 4.30 7.96
C VAL A 59 10.17 3.82 7.97
N LEU A 60 9.94 2.72 8.66
CA LEU A 60 8.60 2.17 8.88
C LEU A 60 7.93 2.95 10.00
N MET A 61 6.66 3.26 9.83
CA MET A 61 5.87 4.04 10.78
C MET A 61 4.59 3.30 11.12
N THR A 62 4.18 3.36 12.38
CA THR A 62 2.94 2.77 12.85
C THR A 62 2.42 3.48 14.10
N ALA A 63 1.19 3.17 14.51
CA ALA A 63 0.62 3.66 15.76
C ALA A 63 1.02 2.75 16.93
N GLU A 64 1.30 3.35 18.09
CA GLU A 64 1.54 2.65 19.34
C GLU A 64 0.40 1.70 19.69
N GLY A 65 0.75 0.46 20.04
CA GLY A 65 -0.21 -0.58 20.41
C GLY A 65 -0.94 -1.22 19.23
N SER A 66 -0.64 -0.82 17.98
CA SER A 66 -1.14 -1.50 16.79
C SER A 66 -0.54 -2.91 16.63
N ALA A 67 -1.14 -3.71 15.74
CA ALA A 67 -0.63 -5.05 15.42
C ALA A 67 0.79 -5.00 14.82
N ASN A 68 1.07 -4.01 13.96
CA ASN A 68 2.41 -3.74 13.44
C ASN A 68 3.39 -3.35 14.54
N ASP A 69 3.02 -2.46 15.47
CA ASP A 69 3.89 -2.06 16.57
C ASP A 69 4.27 -3.26 17.45
N ALA A 70 3.30 -4.10 17.79
CA ALA A 70 3.54 -5.32 18.56
C ALA A 70 4.46 -6.30 17.82
N PHE A 71 4.27 -6.48 16.51
CA PHE A 71 5.11 -7.39 15.71
C PHE A 71 6.52 -6.83 15.52
N TRP A 72 6.66 -5.55 15.18
CA TRP A 72 7.96 -4.91 14.95
C TRP A 72 8.76 -4.72 16.23
N THR A 73 8.10 -4.56 17.39
CA THR A 73 8.76 -4.62 18.71
C THR A 73 9.43 -5.98 18.89
N VAL A 74 8.70 -7.06 18.59
CA VAL A 74 9.22 -8.44 18.66
C VAL A 74 10.37 -8.69 17.67
N LEU A 75 10.37 -8.03 16.50
CA LEU A 75 11.52 -8.03 15.58
C LEU A 75 12.69 -7.18 16.09
N SER A 76 12.40 -6.06 16.78
CA SER A 76 13.40 -5.19 17.40
C SER A 76 14.12 -5.88 18.56
N ASP A 77 13.40 -6.63 19.38
CA ASP A 77 13.97 -7.41 20.49
C ASP A 77 14.93 -8.51 19.99
N ARG A 78 14.70 -9.01 18.78
CA ARG A 78 15.61 -9.94 18.08
C ARG A 78 16.77 -9.23 17.37
N GLY A 79 16.85 -7.90 17.43
CA GLY A 79 17.85 -7.08 16.75
C GLY A 79 17.66 -6.99 15.23
N TRP A 80 16.54 -7.45 14.68
CA TRP A 80 16.29 -7.38 13.24
C TRP A 80 15.79 -6.01 12.80
N MET A 81 15.09 -5.32 13.72
CA MET A 81 14.69 -3.94 13.57
C MET A 81 15.28 -3.13 14.71
N ARG A 82 15.25 -1.81 14.55
CA ARG A 82 15.62 -0.88 15.61
C ARG A 82 14.57 0.22 15.64
N ARG A 83 13.99 0.45 16.81
CA ARG A 83 13.15 1.62 17.05
C ARG A 83 13.99 2.89 16.91
N VAL A 84 13.46 3.87 16.20
CA VAL A 84 14.06 5.20 16.03
C VAL A 84 13.11 6.25 16.55
N ASP A 85 13.58 7.48 16.70
CA ASP A 85 12.70 8.59 17.04
C ASP A 85 11.81 8.91 15.82
N PRO A 86 10.53 9.23 16.04
CA PRO A 86 9.67 9.70 14.96
C PRO A 86 10.20 11.05 14.43
N PRO A 87 10.10 11.31 13.12
CA PRO A 87 10.29 12.66 12.58
C PRO A 87 9.52 13.73 13.36
N GLU A 88 10.08 14.94 13.42
CA GLU A 88 9.43 16.07 14.08
C GLU A 88 8.04 16.36 13.48
N GLY A 89 7.08 16.71 14.33
CA GLY A 89 5.72 17.07 13.92
C GLY A 89 4.73 15.90 13.84
N LEU A 90 5.16 14.68 14.14
CA LEU A 90 4.27 13.51 14.20
C LEU A 90 3.58 13.37 15.56
N PRO A 91 2.38 12.74 15.60
CA PRO A 91 1.70 12.42 16.86
C PRO A 91 2.58 11.64 17.83
N SER A 92 2.42 11.85 19.13
CA SER A 92 3.25 11.24 20.19
C SER A 92 3.11 9.71 20.27
N GLU A 93 2.00 9.20 19.77
CA GLU A 93 1.63 7.80 19.64
C GLU A 93 2.31 7.15 18.43
N THR A 94 3.01 7.91 17.58
CA THR A 94 3.72 7.35 16.43
C THR A 94 4.93 6.54 16.89
N ARG A 95 5.13 5.38 16.27
CA ARG A 95 6.26 4.49 16.49
C ARG A 95 6.97 4.29 15.17
N THR A 96 8.29 4.47 15.17
CA THR A 96 9.10 4.36 13.96
C THR A 96 10.20 3.34 14.12
N TYR A 97 10.46 2.60 13.05
CA TYR A 97 11.41 1.50 13.03
C TYR A 97 12.21 1.51 11.75
N VAL A 98 13.46 1.06 11.83
CA VAL A 98 14.29 0.77 10.66
C VAL A 98 14.76 -0.68 10.71
N ILE A 99 14.90 -1.30 9.55
CA ILE A 99 15.49 -2.65 9.45
C ILE A 99 17.00 -2.52 9.65
N THR A 100 17.55 -3.26 10.61
CA THR A 100 19.00 -3.23 10.86
C THR A 100 19.74 -4.01 9.77
N GLU A 101 21.02 -3.71 9.57
CA GLU A 101 21.86 -4.49 8.65
C GLU A 101 21.89 -5.98 9.03
N ALA A 102 21.96 -6.27 10.33
CA ALA A 102 21.89 -7.64 10.86
C ALA A 102 20.53 -8.31 10.62
N GLY A 103 19.44 -7.54 10.57
CA GLY A 103 18.07 -8.00 10.37
C GLY A 103 17.67 -8.28 8.94
N ARG A 104 18.31 -7.64 7.95
CA ARG A 104 17.92 -7.75 6.54
C ARG A 104 17.85 -9.19 6.05
N ARG A 105 18.92 -9.96 6.25
CA ARG A 105 19.00 -11.35 5.79
C ARG A 105 18.02 -12.28 6.53
N PRO A 106 17.96 -12.32 7.88
CA PRO A 106 17.04 -13.21 8.57
C PRO A 106 15.56 -12.81 8.35
N LEU A 107 15.23 -11.51 8.28
CA LEU A 107 13.88 -11.06 7.96
C LEU A 107 13.47 -11.46 6.54
N ALA A 108 14.34 -11.28 5.54
CA ALA A 108 14.05 -11.73 4.18
C ALA A 108 13.81 -13.25 4.09
N ARG A 109 14.58 -14.07 4.82
CA ARG A 109 14.35 -15.52 4.91
C ARG A 109 13.03 -15.85 5.59
N PHE A 110 12.70 -15.16 6.68
CA PHE A 110 11.44 -15.34 7.40
C PHE A 110 10.24 -15.07 6.49
N LEU A 111 10.26 -13.95 5.76
CA LEU A 111 9.18 -13.57 4.83
C LEU A 111 9.09 -14.49 3.63
N ALA A 112 10.21 -15.01 3.13
CA ALA A 112 10.20 -15.99 2.04
C ALA A 112 9.62 -17.35 2.47
N ALA A 113 9.88 -17.77 3.71
CA ALA A 113 9.34 -19.01 4.26
C ALA A 113 7.88 -18.87 4.74
N ASN A 114 7.49 -17.65 5.11
CA ASN A 114 6.16 -17.29 5.60
C ASN A 114 5.66 -16.15 4.73
N PRO A 115 5.29 -16.41 3.47
CA PRO A 115 4.72 -15.37 2.63
C PRO A 115 3.56 -14.73 3.39
N ALA A 116 3.37 -13.43 3.18
CA ALA A 116 2.15 -12.76 3.63
C ALA A 116 0.96 -13.65 3.25
N ALA A 117 -0.03 -13.75 4.13
CA ALA A 117 -1.33 -14.28 3.77
C ALA A 117 -1.70 -13.55 2.48
N SER A 118 -1.70 -14.31 1.39
CA SER A 118 -1.78 -13.80 0.05
C SER A 118 -3.00 -12.87 -0.05
N THR A 119 -2.83 -11.55 -0.06
CA THR A 119 -3.07 -10.89 -1.34
C THR A 119 -2.00 -11.52 -2.20
N SER A 120 -2.33 -12.19 -3.29
CA SER A 120 -1.35 -12.78 -4.21
C SER A 120 -0.22 -11.73 -4.50
N PRO A 121 0.79 -12.00 -5.33
CA PRO A 121 0.95 -11.03 -6.42
C PRO A 121 -0.43 -10.98 -7.10
N GLU A 122 -1.42 -10.35 -6.49
CA GLU A 122 -2.62 -9.94 -7.16
C GLU A 122 -1.97 -9.03 -8.16
N THR A 123 -1.94 -9.48 -9.40
CA THR A 123 -2.32 -8.58 -10.49
C THR A 123 -3.28 -7.61 -9.86
N ALA A 124 -2.75 -6.42 -9.56
CA ALA A 124 -3.53 -5.42 -8.87
C ALA A 124 -4.81 -5.29 -9.69
N PHE A 125 -5.99 -5.26 -9.07
CA PHE A 125 -7.25 -5.64 -9.74
C PHE A 125 -7.51 -4.99 -11.12
N TYR A 126 -6.83 -3.90 -11.45
CA TYR A 126 -6.76 -3.30 -12.77
C TYR A 126 -6.07 -4.15 -13.86
N GLU A 127 -5.20 -5.10 -13.52
CA GLU A 127 -4.58 -6.09 -14.40
C GLU A 127 -5.37 -7.41 -14.49
N ASP A 128 -6.38 -7.59 -13.63
CA ASP A 128 -7.19 -8.80 -13.64
C ASP A 128 -8.06 -8.90 -14.89
N LEU A 129 -8.35 -10.16 -15.26
CA LEU A 129 -9.40 -10.46 -16.22
C LEU A 129 -10.78 -10.23 -15.60
N CYS A 130 -11.74 -9.84 -16.43
CA CYS A 130 -13.12 -9.61 -16.04
C CYS A 130 -13.75 -10.80 -15.29
N GLY A 131 -13.46 -12.05 -15.69
CA GLY A 131 -13.94 -13.24 -14.99
C GLY A 131 -13.34 -13.46 -13.60
N ALA A 132 -12.18 -12.84 -13.30
CA ALA A 132 -11.58 -12.82 -11.98
C ALA A 132 -12.15 -11.69 -11.09
N MET A 133 -12.86 -10.73 -11.69
CA MET A 133 -13.49 -9.60 -10.99
C MET A 133 -14.96 -9.89 -10.65
N PHE A 134 -15.71 -10.45 -11.60
CA PHE A 134 -17.15 -10.65 -11.51
C PHE A 134 -17.53 -12.11 -11.73
N GLN A 135 -18.55 -12.59 -11.00
CA GLN A 135 -19.11 -13.93 -11.18
C GLN A 135 -20.63 -13.89 -11.45
N PRO A 136 -21.17 -14.91 -12.14
CA PRO A 136 -22.61 -15.05 -12.31
C PRO A 136 -23.30 -15.39 -10.97
N GLY A 137 -24.56 -14.96 -10.82
CA GLY A 137 -25.39 -15.25 -9.65
C GLY A 137 -25.49 -14.11 -8.62
N ASP A 138 -25.89 -14.47 -7.40
CA ASP A 138 -26.21 -13.53 -6.32
C ASP A 138 -24.96 -12.92 -5.66
N LYS A 139 -23.85 -13.68 -5.63
CA LYS A 139 -22.54 -13.12 -5.30
C LYS A 139 -22.00 -12.44 -6.55
N VAL A 140 -22.02 -11.11 -6.54
CA VAL A 140 -21.70 -10.32 -7.75
C VAL A 140 -20.20 -10.34 -8.08
N TYR A 141 -19.36 -10.47 -7.05
CA TYR A 141 -17.92 -10.30 -7.15
C TYR A 141 -17.19 -11.61 -6.90
N SER A 142 -16.18 -11.89 -7.72
CA SER A 142 -15.26 -13.01 -7.52
C SER A 142 -14.18 -12.66 -6.47
N ARG A 143 -13.91 -11.36 -6.31
CA ARG A 143 -13.00 -10.80 -5.31
C ARG A 143 -13.64 -10.63 -3.92
N PRO A 144 -12.84 -10.52 -2.85
CA PRO A 144 -13.34 -10.23 -1.50
C PRO A 144 -14.19 -8.95 -1.47
N GLU A 145 -15.30 -8.98 -0.73
CA GLU A 145 -16.22 -7.83 -0.64
C GLU A 145 -15.53 -6.60 -0.04
N GLU A 146 -14.49 -6.78 0.77
CA GLU A 146 -13.72 -5.69 1.39
C GLU A 146 -12.92 -4.87 0.37
N GLU A 147 -12.58 -5.45 -0.78
CA GLU A 147 -11.81 -4.77 -1.84
C GLU A 147 -12.69 -3.97 -2.80
N MET A 148 -14.00 -4.27 -2.81
CA MET A 148 -14.93 -3.66 -3.76
C MET A 148 -15.04 -2.15 -3.67
N PRO A 149 -14.95 -1.50 -2.49
CA PRO A 149 -14.85 -0.05 -2.40
C PRO A 149 -13.66 0.50 -3.19
N TRP A 150 -12.50 -0.18 -3.21
CA TRP A 150 -11.31 0.27 -3.94
C TRP A 150 -11.48 0.14 -5.44
N VAL A 151 -12.03 -0.99 -5.90
CA VAL A 151 -12.39 -1.22 -7.31
C VAL A 151 -13.38 -0.15 -7.80
N ALA A 152 -14.39 0.17 -6.98
CA ALA A 152 -15.38 1.19 -7.30
C ALA A 152 -14.76 2.59 -7.36
N MET A 153 -13.88 2.94 -6.42
CA MET A 153 -13.20 4.24 -6.42
C MET A 153 -12.23 4.39 -7.59
N PHE A 154 -11.53 3.33 -7.97
CA PHE A 154 -10.70 3.31 -9.17
C PHE A 154 -11.52 3.53 -10.44
N ALA A 155 -12.62 2.78 -10.61
CA ALA A 155 -13.52 2.97 -11.75
C ALA A 155 -14.08 4.40 -11.80
N LEU A 156 -14.44 4.96 -10.64
CA LEU A 156 -14.92 6.34 -10.53
C LEU A 156 -13.86 7.36 -10.97
N GLY A 157 -12.62 7.20 -10.51
CA GLY A 157 -11.50 8.04 -10.93
C GLY A 157 -11.24 7.93 -12.43
N TYR A 158 -11.24 6.70 -12.96
CA TYR A 158 -11.06 6.43 -14.39
C TYR A 158 -12.11 7.16 -15.22
N TYR A 159 -13.40 7.03 -14.87
CA TYR A 159 -14.46 7.69 -15.61
C TYR A 159 -14.42 9.21 -15.45
N ALA A 160 -14.09 9.74 -14.27
CA ALA A 160 -13.96 11.18 -14.05
C ALA A 160 -12.89 11.82 -14.98
N ALA A 161 -11.85 11.06 -15.33
CA ALA A 161 -10.85 11.49 -16.31
C ALA A 161 -11.23 11.19 -17.77
N ALA A 162 -11.88 10.05 -18.02
CA ALA A 162 -12.14 9.54 -19.37
C ALA A 162 -13.40 10.10 -20.04
N THR A 163 -14.38 10.61 -19.29
CA THR A 163 -15.62 11.16 -19.89
C THR A 163 -15.39 12.58 -20.38
N PRO A 164 -15.45 12.85 -21.71
CA PRO A 164 -15.23 14.19 -22.27
C PRO A 164 -16.39 15.16 -21.97
N ASP A 165 -17.55 14.63 -21.60
CA ASP A 165 -18.83 15.35 -21.58
C ASP A 165 -19.10 16.16 -20.29
N GLY A 166 -18.08 16.34 -19.43
CA GLY A 166 -18.19 17.24 -18.28
C GLY A 166 -19.09 16.75 -17.15
N LEU A 167 -19.29 15.42 -17.03
CA LEU A 167 -19.94 14.85 -15.86
C LEU A 167 -19.02 15.02 -14.64
N SER A 168 -19.54 15.64 -13.59
CA SER A 168 -18.88 15.72 -12.29
C SER A 168 -18.75 14.33 -11.66
N VAL A 169 -17.75 14.17 -10.77
CA VAL A 169 -17.54 12.94 -9.99
C VAL A 169 -18.83 12.50 -9.27
N ASN A 170 -19.61 13.46 -8.76
CA ASN A 170 -20.90 13.18 -8.11
C ASN A 170 -21.96 12.68 -9.10
N GLU A 171 -22.01 13.21 -10.32
CA GLU A 171 -22.90 12.68 -11.35
C GLU A 171 -22.52 11.26 -11.74
N ILE A 172 -21.23 10.92 -11.87
CA ILE A 172 -20.78 9.56 -12.17
C ILE A 172 -21.09 8.61 -11.01
N ALA A 173 -20.88 9.02 -9.76
CA ALA A 173 -21.11 8.15 -8.61
C ALA A 173 -22.60 7.91 -8.30
N THR A 174 -23.46 8.87 -8.64
CA THR A 174 -24.92 8.73 -8.46
C THR A 174 -25.57 7.92 -9.59
N ARG A 175 -24.83 7.65 -10.66
CA ARG A 175 -25.26 6.79 -11.75
C ARG A 175 -25.23 5.32 -11.36
N LYS A 176 -26.43 4.77 -11.16
CA LYS A 176 -26.61 3.38 -10.74
C LYS A 176 -26.32 2.34 -11.84
N ASP A 177 -26.04 2.77 -13.06
CA ASP A 177 -25.81 1.92 -14.23
C ASP A 177 -24.33 1.64 -14.52
N VAL A 178 -23.39 2.42 -13.96
CA VAL A 178 -21.95 2.27 -14.23
C VAL A 178 -21.44 0.89 -13.82
N ILE A 179 -21.65 0.51 -12.55
CA ILE A 179 -21.19 -0.77 -12.01
C ILE A 179 -21.96 -1.96 -12.63
N PRO A 180 -23.30 -1.92 -12.79
CA PRO A 180 -24.01 -2.99 -13.50
C PRO A 180 -23.63 -3.13 -14.98
N GLY A 181 -23.35 -2.03 -15.68
CA GLY A 181 -22.91 -2.06 -17.08
C GLY A 181 -21.52 -2.68 -17.23
N LEU A 182 -20.57 -2.29 -16.38
CA LEU A 182 -19.24 -2.88 -16.31
C LEU A 182 -19.30 -4.37 -15.98
N ARG A 183 -20.14 -4.75 -15.00
CA ARG A 183 -20.40 -6.15 -14.67
C ARG A 183 -20.92 -6.92 -15.88
N GLN A 184 -21.96 -6.43 -16.54
CA GLN A 184 -22.58 -7.13 -17.68
C GLN A 184 -21.54 -7.37 -18.77
N ARG A 185 -20.74 -6.35 -19.10
CA ARG A 185 -19.63 -6.49 -20.04
C ARG A 185 -18.64 -7.58 -19.61
N CYS A 186 -18.21 -7.54 -18.35
CA CYS A 186 -17.27 -8.52 -17.83
C CYS A 186 -17.82 -9.95 -17.83
N LEU A 187 -19.14 -10.13 -17.67
CA LEU A 187 -19.78 -11.43 -17.79
C LEU A 187 -19.87 -11.91 -19.25
N ASP A 188 -20.09 -10.98 -20.19
CA ASP A 188 -20.14 -11.29 -21.63
C ASP A 188 -18.76 -11.58 -22.22
N ARG A 189 -17.69 -11.00 -21.63
CA ARG A 189 -16.30 -11.11 -22.08
C ARG A 189 -15.33 -11.35 -20.90
N PRO A 190 -15.35 -12.55 -20.30
CA PRO A 190 -14.58 -12.83 -19.08
C PRO A 190 -13.06 -12.85 -19.29
N ASP A 191 -12.60 -12.96 -20.54
CA ASP A 191 -11.20 -12.98 -20.96
C ASP A 191 -10.62 -11.59 -21.29
N GLU A 192 -11.45 -10.53 -21.28
CA GLU A 192 -10.97 -9.16 -21.34
C GLU A 192 -10.37 -8.72 -19.99
N THR A 193 -9.41 -7.80 -20.03
CA THR A 193 -8.91 -7.16 -18.81
C THR A 193 -9.95 -6.18 -18.25
N PHE A 194 -9.90 -5.95 -16.94
CA PHE A 194 -10.76 -4.98 -16.27
C PHE A 194 -10.61 -3.56 -16.86
N LEU A 195 -9.39 -3.16 -17.22
CA LEU A 195 -9.11 -1.87 -17.87
C LEU A 195 -9.72 -1.75 -19.26
N THR A 196 -9.63 -2.81 -20.09
CA THR A 196 -10.30 -2.84 -21.39
C THR A 196 -11.82 -2.74 -21.22
N ALA A 197 -12.38 -3.42 -20.21
CA ALA A 197 -13.80 -3.30 -19.94
C ALA A 197 -14.19 -1.88 -19.51
N LEU A 198 -13.42 -1.24 -18.62
CA LEU A 198 -13.63 0.15 -18.20
C LEU A 198 -13.59 1.14 -19.35
N SER A 199 -12.59 1.03 -20.24
CA SER A 199 -12.40 1.96 -21.36
C SER A 199 -13.52 1.87 -22.40
N GLU A 200 -14.11 0.69 -22.58
CA GLU A 200 -15.14 0.44 -23.57
C GLU A 200 -16.57 0.47 -23.01
N SER A 201 -16.76 0.51 -21.69
CA SER A 201 -18.08 0.53 -21.05
C SER A 201 -18.57 1.93 -20.68
N ILE A 202 -18.19 2.96 -21.47
CA ILE A 202 -18.58 4.37 -21.23
C ILE A 202 -20.07 4.42 -20.90
N PRO A 203 -20.43 5.01 -19.76
CA PRO A 203 -21.75 4.78 -19.22
C PRO A 203 -22.77 5.55 -20.07
N THR A 204 -23.70 4.84 -20.71
CA THR A 204 -24.80 5.42 -21.50
C THR A 204 -25.89 5.92 -20.56
N PRO A 205 -26.25 7.22 -20.51
CA PRO A 205 -27.20 7.73 -19.51
C PRO A 205 -28.51 6.94 -19.50
N LEU A 206 -28.93 6.44 -18.34
CA LEU A 206 -30.28 5.87 -18.20
C LEU A 206 -31.33 6.95 -18.51
N ALA A 207 -32.34 6.58 -19.30
CA ALA A 207 -33.46 7.46 -19.65
C ALA A 207 -34.30 7.91 -18.44
N GLN A 208 -34.09 7.32 -17.25
CA GLN A 208 -34.73 7.72 -16.01
C GLN A 208 -33.69 8.04 -14.94
N GLN A 209 -33.73 9.29 -14.49
CA GLN A 209 -33.03 9.73 -13.29
C GLN A 209 -33.60 8.98 -12.08
N ILE A 210 -32.72 8.33 -11.32
CA ILE A 210 -33.10 7.73 -10.04
C ILE A 210 -32.92 8.81 -8.98
N PRO A 211 -33.89 9.01 -8.05
CA PRO A 211 -33.80 10.07 -7.05
C PRO A 211 -32.47 10.01 -6.30
N ALA A 212 -31.83 11.17 -6.15
CA ALA A 212 -30.60 11.32 -5.40
C ALA A 212 -30.81 10.84 -3.96
N GLY A 213 -30.33 9.63 -3.67
CA GLY A 213 -30.07 9.19 -2.30
C GLY A 213 -28.66 9.65 -1.93
N GLU A 214 -28.48 10.01 -0.66
CA GLU A 214 -27.27 10.52 0.01
C GLU A 214 -26.00 9.70 -0.26
N THR A 215 -25.51 9.72 -1.49
CA THR A 215 -24.26 9.07 -1.90
C THR A 215 -23.30 10.19 -2.22
N SER A 216 -22.88 10.94 -1.19
CA SER A 216 -21.81 11.91 -1.36
C SER A 216 -20.52 11.13 -1.55
N VAL A 217 -19.89 11.26 -2.73
CA VAL A 217 -18.51 10.80 -2.89
C VAL A 217 -17.67 11.67 -1.96
N PRO A 218 -16.82 11.08 -1.11
CA PRO A 218 -16.01 11.85 -0.16
C PRO A 218 -15.06 12.86 -0.82
N PHE A 219 -14.90 12.80 -2.15
CA PHE A 219 -13.96 13.62 -2.93
C PHE A 219 -14.60 14.42 -4.06
N GLY A 220 -15.93 14.52 -4.12
CA GLY A 220 -16.62 15.32 -5.13
C GLY A 220 -16.58 16.84 -4.87
N GLY A 221 -15.87 17.28 -3.84
CA GLY A 221 -15.84 18.65 -3.34
C GLY A 221 -14.50 19.37 -3.54
N ALA A 222 -14.30 20.46 -2.80
CA ALA A 222 -13.09 21.27 -2.89
C ALA A 222 -11.91 20.62 -2.14
N CYS A 223 -10.68 20.91 -2.58
CA CYS A 223 -9.44 20.44 -1.97
C CYS A 223 -9.38 20.68 -0.45
N GLY A 224 -9.87 21.83 0.02
CA GLY A 224 -9.92 22.18 1.44
C GLY A 224 -10.92 21.37 2.27
N GLU A 225 -11.81 20.60 1.65
CA GLU A 225 -12.68 19.65 2.35
C GLU A 225 -11.97 18.30 2.57
N VAL A 226 -11.01 17.97 1.71
CA VAL A 226 -10.24 16.72 1.73
C VAL A 226 -8.96 16.87 2.56
N PHE A 227 -8.25 17.99 2.38
CA PHE A 227 -6.96 18.27 3.01
C PHE A 227 -7.02 19.49 3.94
N GLY A 228 -6.08 19.52 4.89
CA GLY A 228 -5.90 20.60 5.86
C GLY A 228 -4.42 20.94 6.07
N PRO A 229 -4.10 22.04 6.78
CA PRO A 229 -2.73 22.29 7.18
C PRO A 229 -2.27 21.23 8.20
N PRO A 230 -0.95 20.96 8.32
CA PRO A 230 -0.42 20.07 9.34
C PRO A 230 -0.82 20.52 10.76
N PRO A 231 -0.97 19.59 11.72
CA PRO A 231 -0.61 18.16 11.63
C PRO A 231 -1.65 17.28 10.94
N GLU A 232 -2.88 17.77 10.72
CA GLU A 232 -3.99 17.01 10.12
C GLU A 232 -4.07 17.27 8.62
N SER A 233 -3.05 16.80 7.89
CA SER A 233 -2.93 17.03 6.44
C SER A 233 -4.10 16.45 5.65
N PHE A 234 -4.66 15.33 6.09
CA PHE A 234 -5.87 14.70 5.52
C PHE A 234 -6.99 14.72 6.55
N LYS A 235 -8.18 15.17 6.14
CA LYS A 235 -9.32 15.39 7.05
C LYS A 235 -10.25 14.17 7.20
N GLY A 236 -10.07 13.15 6.36
CA GLY A 236 -10.82 11.90 6.44
C GLY A 236 -10.17 10.85 7.34
N ASN A 237 -10.79 9.68 7.42
CA ASN A 237 -10.24 8.51 8.12
C ASN A 237 -9.30 7.68 7.21
N PRO A 238 -8.50 6.74 7.75
CA PRO A 238 -7.56 5.94 6.95
C PRO A 238 -8.19 5.22 5.76
N ASN A 239 -9.41 4.68 5.90
CA ASN A 239 -10.09 4.02 4.79
C ASN A 239 -10.45 4.99 3.67
N GLN A 240 -10.84 6.22 4.03
CA GLN A 240 -11.06 7.30 3.06
C GLN A 240 -9.75 7.69 2.37
N PHE A 241 -8.62 7.71 3.09
CA PHE A 241 -7.34 7.97 2.44
C PHE A 241 -7.00 6.90 1.40
N THR A 242 -7.20 5.61 1.71
CA THR A 242 -7.02 4.52 0.74
C THR A 242 -7.96 4.65 -0.46
N MET A 243 -9.22 5.05 -0.24
CA MET A 243 -10.16 5.31 -1.33
C MET A 243 -9.72 6.47 -2.23
N LEU A 244 -9.13 7.53 -1.66
CA LEU A 244 -8.58 8.66 -2.41
C LEU A 244 -7.40 8.23 -3.29
N VAL A 245 -6.51 7.38 -2.77
CA VAL A 245 -5.38 6.83 -3.55
C VAL A 245 -5.90 6.06 -4.77
N HIS A 246 -6.88 5.18 -4.59
CA HIS A 246 -7.44 4.40 -5.71
C HIS A 246 -8.20 5.28 -6.72
N PHE A 247 -8.88 6.32 -6.25
CA PHE A 247 -9.49 7.32 -7.12
C PHE A 247 -8.44 8.04 -7.98
N ALA A 248 -7.37 8.54 -7.36
CA ALA A 248 -6.28 9.20 -8.08
C ALA A 248 -5.60 8.24 -9.07
N LEU A 249 -5.38 6.98 -8.68
CA LEU A 249 -4.80 5.96 -9.53
C LEU A 249 -5.67 5.67 -10.77
N GLY A 250 -6.98 5.52 -10.59
CA GLY A 250 -7.93 5.37 -11.69
C GLY A 250 -7.92 6.58 -12.61
N TYR A 251 -7.93 7.78 -12.04
CA TYR A 251 -7.88 9.05 -12.78
C TYR A 251 -6.63 9.15 -13.66
N TYR A 252 -5.45 8.92 -13.07
CA TYR A 252 -4.20 8.89 -13.81
C TYR A 252 -4.07 7.70 -14.75
N THR A 253 -4.75 6.59 -14.52
CA THR A 253 -4.76 5.48 -15.49
C THR A 253 -5.47 5.89 -16.77
N ALA A 254 -6.63 6.54 -16.65
CA ALA A 254 -7.35 7.09 -17.80
C ALA A 254 -6.55 8.18 -18.54
N LYS A 255 -5.86 9.07 -17.80
CA LYS A 255 -4.99 10.10 -18.38
C LYS A 255 -3.65 9.55 -18.86
N GLY A 256 -3.13 8.52 -18.22
CA GLY A 256 -1.79 7.93 -18.37
C GLY A 256 -1.60 7.16 -19.66
N LEU A 257 -2.68 6.82 -20.36
CA LEU A 257 -2.65 6.52 -21.79
C LEU A 257 -1.97 7.64 -22.62
N ALA A 258 -1.89 8.87 -22.09
CA ALA A 258 -1.15 9.98 -22.71
C ALA A 258 0.33 10.09 -22.27
N TRP A 259 0.77 9.36 -21.24
CA TRP A 259 2.11 9.48 -20.63
C TRP A 259 2.96 8.19 -20.65
N ASP A 260 2.45 7.11 -21.27
CA ASP A 260 3.13 5.80 -21.34
C ASP A 260 3.48 5.20 -19.96
N LEU A 261 2.64 5.47 -18.96
CA LEU A 261 2.78 4.94 -17.61
C LEU A 261 1.72 3.86 -17.39
N SER A 262 2.14 2.67 -16.94
CA SER A 262 1.20 1.64 -16.52
C SER A 262 0.59 2.01 -15.16
N PRO A 263 -0.60 1.50 -14.83
CA PRO A 263 -1.18 1.66 -13.49
C PRO A 263 -0.28 1.09 -12.39
N ALA A 264 0.46 0.02 -12.67
CA ALA A 264 1.46 -0.52 -11.74
C ALA A 264 2.59 0.49 -11.47
N ASP A 265 3.10 1.16 -12.52
CA ASP A 265 4.12 2.20 -12.35
C ASP A 265 3.59 3.37 -11.50
N LEU A 266 2.32 3.74 -11.68
CA LEU A 266 1.67 4.78 -10.91
C LEU A 266 1.43 4.37 -9.44
N ASP A 267 1.07 3.12 -9.17
CA ASP A 267 0.88 2.60 -7.82
C ASP A 267 2.19 2.58 -7.01
N ASP A 268 3.34 2.40 -7.69
CA ASP A 268 4.66 2.47 -7.08
C ASP A 268 5.13 3.90 -6.76
N ARG A 269 4.48 4.94 -7.31
CA ARG A 269 4.87 6.35 -7.11
C ARG A 269 4.46 6.87 -5.73
N ARG A 270 5.45 7.08 -4.86
CA ARG A 270 5.26 7.58 -3.47
C ARG A 270 5.03 9.08 -3.35
N ASP A 271 5.28 9.83 -4.41
CA ASP A 271 5.20 11.29 -4.47
C ASP A 271 3.83 11.81 -4.94
N LEU A 272 2.97 10.96 -5.53
CA LEU A 272 1.66 11.39 -6.05
C LEU A 272 0.79 12.05 -4.99
N MET A 273 0.60 11.40 -3.83
CA MET A 273 -0.23 11.96 -2.76
C MET A 273 0.34 13.26 -2.17
N PRO A 274 1.65 13.36 -1.86
CA PRO A 274 2.28 14.64 -1.52
C PRO A 274 2.08 15.74 -2.56
N MET A 275 2.23 15.43 -3.85
CA MET A 275 2.03 16.42 -4.92
C MET A 275 0.57 16.91 -5.00
N ILE A 276 -0.39 15.99 -4.89
CA ILE A 276 -1.83 16.32 -4.88
C ILE A 276 -2.14 17.22 -3.67
N TYR A 277 -1.62 16.84 -2.50
CA TYR A 277 -1.74 17.65 -1.29
C TYR A 277 -1.18 19.06 -1.49
N ASP A 278 0.05 19.19 -2.01
CA ASP A 278 0.68 20.49 -2.25
C ASP A 278 -0.11 21.36 -3.22
N ASN A 279 -0.63 20.77 -4.31
CA ASN A 279 -1.50 21.47 -5.25
C ASN A 279 -2.80 21.92 -4.59
N CYS A 280 -3.42 21.05 -3.79
CA CYS A 280 -4.63 21.37 -3.03
C CYS A 280 -4.42 22.47 -1.98
N MET A 281 -3.26 22.52 -1.32
CA MET A 281 -2.99 23.53 -0.30
C MET A 281 -2.62 24.90 -0.90
N ARG A 282 -2.20 24.97 -2.16
CA ARG A 282 -2.01 26.25 -2.88
C ARG A 282 -3.34 26.93 -3.20
N ASP A 283 -4.39 26.15 -3.46
CA ASP A 283 -5.73 26.65 -3.71
C ASP A 283 -6.79 25.71 -3.11
N PRO A 284 -7.17 25.92 -1.83
CA PRO A 284 -8.13 25.06 -1.16
C PRO A 284 -9.55 25.07 -1.74
N GLN A 285 -9.88 26.02 -2.62
CA GLN A 285 -11.19 26.10 -3.28
C GLN A 285 -11.24 25.33 -4.60
N LYS A 286 -10.08 24.92 -5.12
CA LYS A 286 -9.96 24.11 -6.33
C LYS A 286 -10.61 22.75 -6.15
N SER A 287 -11.18 22.20 -7.21
CA SER A 287 -11.68 20.82 -7.17
C SER A 287 -10.53 19.82 -7.08
N LEU A 288 -10.77 18.64 -6.50
CA LEU A 288 -9.74 17.60 -6.46
C LEU A 288 -9.29 17.17 -7.87
N THR A 289 -10.21 17.10 -8.84
CA THR A 289 -9.89 16.72 -10.22
C THR A 289 -9.03 17.75 -10.94
N ASP A 290 -9.24 19.05 -10.68
CA ASP A 290 -8.35 20.10 -11.22
C ASP A 290 -6.96 20.03 -10.57
N ALA A 291 -6.90 19.72 -9.27
CA ALA A 291 -5.62 19.50 -8.59
C ALA A 291 -4.88 18.28 -9.15
N LEU A 292 -5.62 17.21 -9.51
CA LEU A 292 -5.12 16.01 -10.19
C LEU A 292 -4.59 16.31 -11.59
N ASP A 293 -5.28 17.15 -12.36
CA ASP A 293 -4.84 17.58 -13.71
C ASP A 293 -3.55 18.42 -13.67
N GLU A 294 -3.33 19.18 -12.61
CA GLU A 294 -2.11 19.96 -12.40
C GLU A 294 -0.94 19.15 -11.83
N THR A 295 -1.21 17.92 -11.42
CA THR A 295 -0.21 16.96 -10.99
C THR A 295 0.16 16.03 -12.13
N VAL A 296 1.42 15.59 -12.11
CA VAL A 296 2.12 14.81 -13.14
C VAL A 296 2.62 15.62 -14.35
N PRO A 297 3.83 16.20 -14.24
CA PRO A 297 4.71 16.41 -15.38
C PRO A 297 6.04 15.65 -15.23
N GLY A 298 6.28 14.71 -16.15
CA GLY A 298 7.56 14.02 -16.39
C GLY A 298 7.90 12.86 -15.44
N ALA A 299 8.24 11.69 -16.01
CA ALA A 299 9.05 10.69 -15.34
C ALA A 299 10.44 11.32 -15.08
N GLY A 300 10.70 11.72 -13.83
CA GLY A 300 12.02 12.15 -13.39
C GLY A 300 12.97 10.97 -13.27
#